data_AF-A0A8J4TSK0-F1
#
_entry.id   AF-A0A8J4TSK0-F1
#
_cell.length_a   1.000
_cell.length_b   1.000
_cell.length_c   1.000
_cell.angle_alpha   90.00
_cell.angle_beta   90.00
_cell.angle_gamma   90.00
#
_symmetry.space_group_name_H-M   'P 1'
#
loop_
_entity.id
_entity.type
_entity.pdbx_description
1 polymer ?
#
loop_
_entity_poly.entity_id
_entity_poly.type
_entity_poly.pdbx_seq_one_letter_code
_entity_poly.pdbx_strand_id
1 'polypeptide(L)'
;MSQRSERRGIHVDQSELLCKKGCGYYGNAAWQGLCSKCWREEYQRARQKQIQDDWELAEKLQREEDAAYASSHGSQAPPSLTPFSKFEEKKTNEKTRKVTTVKKFFSPSSRSSSKKESHEAKSHSPSIVRQSSVETDQVSREFVDFLRTLKPGREIHKQSRAFVESMGNKKDLGADELSECVQDFYQNMSDRLLTHFKGSSEKVERVMDQVEKYIMTRLYKSVFCPETTDDEKKDLSTQHRIRALHWVTIQMLCVPVDEEIPEAADSVVKAITDIIEMDSKRVPRDKLACITSCSKHIFHSIRVTKKEPASADDFLPTLIYIVLKANPPRLQSNIQYITRFCNPSRLMSGEDGYYFTNL
;
A
#
# COMPACT_ATOMS: atom_id res chain seq x y z
N MET A 1 55.79 -47.22 -2.18
CA MET A 1 54.58 -46.94 -1.37
C MET A 1 53.85 -45.78 -2.02
N SER A 2 52.73 -46.03 -2.71
CA SER A 2 51.94 -44.99 -3.36
C SER A 2 50.61 -44.87 -2.61
N GLN A 3 50.42 -43.77 -1.88
CA GLN A 3 49.20 -43.50 -1.14
C GLN A 3 48.12 -43.02 -2.13
N ARG A 4 47.10 -43.87 -2.36
CA ARG A 4 45.86 -43.47 -3.03
C ARG A 4 44.97 -42.74 -2.02
N SER A 5 44.54 -41.53 -2.38
CA SER A 5 43.51 -40.76 -1.69
C SER A 5 42.13 -41.38 -1.95
N GLU A 6 41.51 -41.96 -0.94
CA GLU A 6 40.13 -42.44 -0.99
C GLU A 6 39.16 -41.23 -0.89
N ARG A 7 38.40 -41.00 -1.96
CA ARG A 7 37.28 -40.05 -1.94
C ARG A 7 36.18 -40.63 -1.06
N ARG A 8 35.84 -39.95 0.04
CA ARG A 8 34.64 -40.23 0.83
C ARG A 8 33.41 -39.84 -0.01
N GLY A 9 32.77 -40.82 -0.63
CA GLY A 9 31.47 -40.65 -1.26
C GLY A 9 30.39 -40.46 -0.20
N ILE A 10 29.47 -39.53 -0.43
CA ILE A 10 28.24 -39.41 0.38
C ILE A 10 27.39 -40.63 0.05
N HIS A 11 27.29 -41.58 0.98
CA HIS A 11 26.37 -42.71 0.86
C HIS A 11 24.98 -42.24 1.30
N VAL A 12 24.08 -42.05 0.34
CA VAL A 12 22.65 -41.83 0.59
C VAL A 12 21.94 -43.12 0.24
N ASP A 13 21.22 -43.69 1.21
CA ASP A 13 20.45 -44.91 0.98
C ASP A 13 19.31 -44.62 -0.01
N GLN A 14 19.13 -45.47 -1.02
CA GLN A 14 18.16 -45.23 -2.09
C GLN A 14 16.72 -45.16 -1.55
N SER A 15 16.42 -45.78 -0.41
CA SER A 15 15.13 -45.71 0.25
C SER A 15 14.82 -44.32 0.84
N GLU A 16 15.85 -43.55 1.21
CA GLU A 16 15.69 -42.18 1.76
C GLU A 16 15.32 -41.15 0.68
N LEU A 17 15.55 -41.47 -0.59
CA LEU A 17 15.21 -40.61 -1.73
C LEU A 17 13.78 -40.86 -2.25
N LEU A 18 13.14 -41.94 -1.82
CA LEU A 18 11.81 -42.31 -2.30
C LEU A 18 10.71 -41.51 -1.59
N CYS A 19 9.61 -41.31 -2.30
CA CYS A 19 8.41 -40.66 -1.79
C CYS A 19 7.93 -41.39 -0.55
N LYS A 20 7.66 -40.64 0.53
CA LYS A 20 7.18 -41.17 1.81
C LYS A 20 5.86 -41.97 1.71
N LYS A 21 5.07 -41.77 0.65
CA LYS A 21 3.86 -42.58 0.38
C LYS A 21 4.15 -43.94 -0.29
N GLY A 22 5.41 -44.29 -0.51
CA GLY A 22 5.79 -45.58 -1.09
C GLY A 22 5.35 -45.78 -2.55
N CYS A 23 5.06 -44.70 -3.28
CA CYS A 23 4.50 -44.78 -4.64
C CYS A 23 5.52 -45.10 -5.73
N GLY A 24 6.78 -45.41 -5.37
CA GLY A 24 7.86 -45.75 -6.30
C GLY A 24 8.53 -44.57 -7.01
N TYR A 25 8.12 -43.33 -6.73
CA TYR A 25 8.74 -42.10 -7.26
C TYR A 25 9.65 -41.43 -6.22
N TYR A 26 10.59 -40.59 -6.67
CA TYR A 26 11.45 -39.84 -5.77
C TYR A 26 10.71 -38.68 -5.09
N GLY A 27 10.93 -38.54 -3.78
CA GLY A 27 10.48 -37.40 -2.98
C GLY A 27 11.59 -36.36 -2.84
N ASN A 28 11.24 -35.16 -2.39
CA ASN A 28 12.25 -34.16 -2.02
C ASN A 28 11.85 -33.43 -0.74
N ALA A 29 12.83 -32.80 -0.09
CA ALA A 29 12.63 -32.09 1.17
C ALA A 29 11.65 -30.90 1.06
N ALA A 30 11.61 -30.22 -0.09
CA ALA A 30 10.70 -29.09 -0.33
C ALA A 30 9.22 -29.50 -0.31
N TRP A 31 8.92 -30.75 -0.68
CA TRP A 31 7.59 -31.36 -0.59
C TRP A 31 7.49 -32.36 0.57
N GLN A 32 8.22 -32.10 1.66
CA GLN A 32 8.19 -32.90 2.88
C GLN A 32 8.51 -34.40 2.68
N GLY A 33 9.26 -34.74 1.63
CA GLY A 33 9.58 -36.11 1.24
C GLY A 33 8.53 -36.76 0.33
N LEU A 34 7.57 -36.00 -0.21
CA LEU A 34 6.59 -36.49 -1.20
C LEU A 34 7.06 -36.21 -2.63
N CYS A 35 6.63 -37.04 -3.57
CA CYS A 35 6.78 -36.75 -4.99
C CYS A 35 5.75 -35.69 -5.43
N SER A 36 5.95 -35.08 -6.59
CA SER A 36 5.09 -34.02 -7.14
C SER A 36 3.61 -34.41 -7.26
N LYS A 37 3.32 -35.70 -7.50
CA LYS A 37 1.96 -36.23 -7.60
C LYS A 37 1.31 -36.32 -6.22
N CYS A 38 1.98 -37.02 -5.30
CA CYS A 38 1.49 -37.20 -3.93
C CYS A 38 1.37 -35.88 -3.16
N TRP A 39 2.26 -34.93 -3.43
CA TRP A 39 2.20 -33.57 -2.88
C TRP A 39 0.96 -32.83 -3.37
N ARG A 40 0.66 -32.86 -4.68
CA ARG A 40 -0.52 -32.19 -5.24
C ARG A 40 -1.82 -32.75 -4.68
N GLU A 41 -1.94 -34.08 -4.57
CA GLU A 41 -3.12 -34.73 -4.01
C GLU A 41 -3.34 -34.33 -2.54
N GLU A 42 -2.28 -34.26 -1.74
CA GLU A 42 -2.36 -33.91 -0.32
C GLU A 42 -2.64 -32.42 -0.12
N TYR A 43 -2.01 -31.57 -0.92
CA TYR A 43 -2.26 -30.13 -0.95
C TYR A 43 -3.71 -29.82 -1.34
N GLN A 44 -4.24 -30.49 -2.37
CA GLN A 44 -5.64 -30.32 -2.78
C GLN A 44 -6.61 -30.78 -1.69
N ARG A 45 -6.34 -31.90 -1.01
CA ARG A 45 -7.17 -32.40 0.09
C ARG A 45 -7.11 -31.46 1.30
N ALA A 46 -5.94 -30.94 1.65
CA ALA A 46 -5.79 -29.96 2.74
C ALA A 46 -6.54 -28.66 2.42
N ARG A 47 -6.45 -28.17 1.18
CA ARG A 47 -7.18 -26.99 0.72
C ARG A 47 -8.70 -27.19 0.73
N GLN A 48 -9.20 -28.35 0.30
CA GLN A 48 -10.63 -28.67 0.37
C GLN A 48 -11.14 -28.73 1.82
N LYS A 49 -10.35 -29.32 2.73
CA LYS A 49 -10.69 -29.34 4.14
C LYS A 49 -10.75 -27.93 4.72
N GLN A 50 -9.78 -27.07 4.41
CA GLN A 50 -9.79 -25.67 4.87
C GLN A 50 -11.04 -24.91 4.37
N ILE A 51 -11.42 -25.09 3.10
CA ILE A 51 -12.64 -24.47 2.55
C ILE A 51 -13.90 -24.95 3.30
N GLN A 52 -13.95 -26.23 3.65
CA GLN A 52 -15.06 -26.81 4.41
C GLN A 52 -15.11 -26.24 5.84
N ASP A 53 -13.97 -26.17 6.52
CA ASP A 53 -13.86 -25.62 7.88
C ASP A 53 -14.25 -24.12 7.89
N ASP A 54 -13.84 -23.35 6.88
CA ASP A 54 -14.19 -21.93 6.72
C ASP A 54 -15.70 -21.74 6.46
N TRP A 55 -16.31 -22.64 5.66
CA TRP A 55 -17.76 -22.63 5.42
C TRP A 55 -18.56 -22.91 6.69
N GLU A 56 -18.14 -23.92 7.46
CA GLU A 56 -18.79 -24.27 8.74
C GLU A 56 -18.67 -23.14 9.77
N LEU A 57 -17.52 -22.44 9.80
CA LEU A 57 -17.33 -21.27 10.65
C LEU A 57 -18.25 -20.12 10.24
N ALA A 58 -18.38 -19.85 8.94
CA ALA A 58 -19.28 -18.82 8.42
C ALA A 58 -20.74 -19.12 8.78
N GLU A 59 -21.19 -20.38 8.63
CA GLU A 59 -22.55 -20.79 9.00
C GLU A 59 -22.80 -20.64 10.52
N LYS A 60 -21.78 -20.91 11.34
CA LYS A 60 -21.88 -20.70 12.79
C LYS A 60 -21.99 -19.23 13.16
N LEU A 61 -21.17 -18.36 12.57
CA LEU A 61 -21.21 -16.92 12.78
C LEU A 61 -22.55 -16.33 12.35
N GLN A 62 -23.08 -16.78 11.20
CA GLN A 62 -24.41 -16.37 10.73
C GLN A 62 -25.51 -16.75 11.72
N ARG A 63 -25.48 -17.97 12.28
CA ARG A 63 -26.46 -18.36 13.31
C ARG A 63 -26.32 -17.56 14.60
N GLU A 64 -25.11 -17.21 15.00
CA GLU A 64 -24.89 -16.37 16.18
C GLU A 64 -25.40 -14.94 15.95
N GLU A 65 -25.21 -14.39 14.73
CA GLU A 65 -25.74 -13.09 14.33
C GLU A 65 -27.27 -13.09 14.27
N ASP A 66 -27.89 -14.11 13.66
CA ASP A 66 -29.34 -14.27 13.60
C ASP A 66 -29.95 -14.45 15.00
N ALA A 67 -29.27 -15.18 15.89
CA ALA A 67 -29.69 -15.34 17.28
C ALA A 67 -29.55 -14.04 18.09
N ALA A 68 -28.47 -13.28 17.89
CA ALA A 68 -28.29 -11.96 18.48
C ALA A 68 -29.39 -11.00 18.00
N TYR A 69 -29.70 -11.03 16.70
CA TYR A 69 -30.78 -10.24 16.10
C TYR A 69 -32.15 -10.63 16.67
N ALA A 70 -32.47 -11.92 16.75
CA ALA A 70 -33.71 -12.42 17.34
C ALA A 70 -33.84 -12.07 18.84
N SER A 71 -32.73 -12.13 19.59
CA SER A 71 -32.71 -11.75 21.02
C SER A 71 -32.93 -10.25 21.25
N SER A 72 -32.55 -9.41 20.27
CA SER A 72 -32.74 -7.96 20.31
C SER A 72 -34.15 -7.50 19.91
N HIS A 73 -34.96 -8.40 19.33
CA HIS A 73 -36.33 -8.13 18.88
C HIS A 73 -37.35 -9.16 19.42
N GLY A 74 -37.39 -9.29 20.75
CA GLY A 74 -38.53 -9.86 21.44
C GLY A 74 -39.68 -8.86 21.55
N SER A 75 -40.68 -9.00 20.66
CA SER A 75 -42.12 -8.66 20.79
C SER A 75 -42.68 -7.96 19.54
N GLN A 76 -43.09 -8.73 18.53
CA GLN A 76 -44.36 -8.56 17.79
C GLN A 76 -44.54 -9.70 16.79
N ALA A 77 -45.67 -10.40 16.90
CA ALA A 77 -46.06 -11.51 16.02
C ALA A 77 -46.38 -11.03 14.59
N PRO A 78 -46.16 -11.84 13.54
CA PRO A 78 -46.60 -11.50 12.20
C PRO A 78 -47.97 -12.14 11.88
N PRO A 79 -48.84 -11.49 11.07
CA PRO A 79 -49.82 -12.20 10.28
C PRO A 79 -49.25 -12.59 8.91
N SER A 80 -49.82 -13.67 8.40
CA SER A 80 -49.44 -14.49 7.26
C SER A 80 -49.58 -13.85 5.86
N LEU A 81 -48.55 -14.10 5.04
CA LEU A 81 -48.51 -14.46 3.60
C LEU A 81 -49.65 -14.05 2.65
N THR A 82 -49.31 -13.39 1.53
CA THR A 82 -49.44 -13.95 0.16
C THR A 82 -48.47 -13.26 -0.83
N PRO A 83 -48.09 -13.91 -1.95
CA PRO A 83 -46.86 -13.62 -2.70
C PRO A 83 -47.12 -13.03 -4.10
N PHE A 84 -46.33 -12.07 -4.59
CA PHE A 84 -46.08 -11.96 -6.04
C PHE A 84 -44.76 -11.27 -6.39
N SER A 85 -44.14 -11.88 -7.40
CA SER A 85 -42.81 -11.73 -7.97
C SER A 85 -42.53 -10.38 -8.65
N LYS A 86 -41.23 -10.18 -8.94
CA LYS A 86 -40.59 -9.39 -10.01
C LYS A 86 -40.04 -7.98 -9.69
N PHE A 87 -38.69 -7.95 -9.72
CA PHE A 87 -37.87 -7.19 -10.68
C PHE A 87 -37.20 -5.88 -10.20
N GLU A 88 -35.87 -5.96 -10.25
CA GLU A 88 -34.82 -4.94 -10.42
C GLU A 88 -34.67 -3.74 -9.46
N GLU A 89 -33.55 -3.81 -8.73
CA GLU A 89 -32.42 -2.87 -8.84
C GLU A 89 -32.71 -1.38 -8.55
N LYS A 90 -32.47 -0.95 -7.30
CA LYS A 90 -31.72 0.29 -7.00
C LYS A 90 -31.51 0.56 -5.52
N LYS A 91 -30.24 0.87 -5.20
CA LYS A 91 -29.76 1.89 -4.25
C LYS A 91 -30.44 2.00 -2.88
N THR A 92 -29.72 1.52 -1.87
CA THR A 92 -29.73 2.04 -0.49
C THR A 92 -28.30 2.59 -0.26
N ASN A 93 -27.99 3.90 -0.19
CA ASN A 93 -28.50 4.97 0.66
C ASN A 93 -28.74 4.54 2.10
N GLU A 94 -27.63 4.27 2.77
CA GLU A 94 -27.54 4.09 4.20
C GLU A 94 -27.62 5.46 4.89
N LYS A 95 -28.70 5.67 5.65
CA LYS A 95 -28.70 6.64 6.74
C LYS A 95 -29.32 6.07 8.00
N THR A 96 -28.44 5.98 8.99
CA THR A 96 -28.64 6.37 10.39
C THR A 96 -29.51 5.50 11.31
N ARG A 97 -28.85 4.89 12.30
CA ARG A 97 -29.21 4.96 13.73
C ARG A 97 -27.90 5.01 14.55
N LYS A 98 -27.42 6.20 14.96
CA LYS A 98 -27.59 6.81 16.30
C LYS A 98 -27.52 5.81 17.47
N VAL A 99 -26.41 5.82 18.21
CA VAL A 99 -26.39 5.48 19.65
C VAL A 99 -25.46 6.44 20.43
N THR A 100 -26.10 7.06 21.42
CA THR A 100 -25.67 7.71 22.69
C THR A 100 -24.40 8.57 22.81
N THR A 101 -24.72 9.85 22.93
CA THR A 101 -24.03 10.97 23.58
C THR A 101 -23.31 10.63 24.90
N VAL A 102 -21.99 10.85 24.95
CA VAL A 102 -21.29 11.25 26.18
C VAL A 102 -20.61 12.61 25.92
N LYS A 103 -21.36 13.69 26.16
CA LYS A 103 -20.82 15.04 26.33
C LYS A 103 -20.60 15.26 27.81
N LYS A 104 -19.36 15.50 28.23
CA LYS A 104 -18.97 16.42 29.33
C LYS A 104 -17.47 16.31 29.60
N PHE A 105 -16.65 17.15 28.96
CA PHE A 105 -15.39 17.63 29.52
C PHE A 105 -15.05 19.02 28.97
N PHE A 106 -15.85 20.01 29.35
CA PHE A 106 -15.38 21.39 29.44
C PHE A 106 -16.18 22.07 30.56
N SER A 107 -15.49 22.47 31.61
CA SER A 107 -15.95 23.53 32.52
C SER A 107 -14.76 24.43 32.86
N PRO A 108 -15.02 25.74 33.03
CA PRO A 108 -13.99 26.76 33.09
C PRO A 108 -13.39 26.85 34.49
N SER A 109 -12.06 26.92 34.59
CA SER A 109 -11.42 27.22 35.87
C SER A 109 -11.44 28.73 36.11
N SER A 110 -11.89 29.10 37.30
CA SER A 110 -11.98 30.46 37.81
C SER A 110 -10.65 30.94 38.40
N ARG A 111 -10.53 32.26 38.48
CA ARG A 111 -9.41 33.04 39.02
C ARG A 111 -8.98 32.59 40.43
N SER A 112 -7.67 32.57 40.67
CA SER A 112 -7.08 33.02 41.94
C SER A 112 -5.68 33.61 41.70
N SER A 113 -5.25 34.40 42.66
CA SER A 113 -4.37 35.56 42.63
C SER A 113 -2.86 35.31 42.64
N SER A 114 -2.16 36.21 41.93
CA SER A 114 -0.91 36.92 42.27
C SER A 114 -0.06 36.41 43.44
N LYS A 115 1.19 36.02 43.16
CA LYS A 115 2.37 36.37 43.98
C LYS A 115 3.63 36.40 43.12
N LYS A 116 4.44 37.42 43.37
CA LYS A 116 5.66 37.86 42.66
C LYS A 116 6.87 37.53 43.52
N GLU A 117 8.04 37.48 42.88
CA GLU A 117 9.43 37.35 43.41
C GLU A 117 9.94 35.90 43.53
N SER A 118 11.18 35.54 43.13
CA SER A 118 12.32 36.28 42.55
C SER A 118 13.35 35.27 41.98
N HIS A 119 14.25 35.78 41.14
CA HIS A 119 15.32 35.15 40.35
C HIS A 119 16.12 33.99 40.98
N GLU A 120 16.44 32.99 40.14
CA GLU A 120 17.80 32.42 40.06
C GLU A 120 18.05 31.77 38.69
N ALA A 121 19.18 32.12 38.09
CA ALA A 121 19.60 31.70 36.77
C ALA A 121 20.06 30.23 36.77
N LYS A 122 19.42 29.39 35.95
CA LYS A 122 19.96 28.09 35.54
C LYS A 122 19.91 27.95 34.02
N SER A 123 21.08 27.74 33.45
CA SER A 123 21.34 27.44 32.05
C SER A 123 20.51 26.23 31.59
N HIS A 124 19.45 26.47 30.84
CA HIS A 124 18.75 25.43 30.12
C HIS A 124 19.46 25.19 28.79
N SER A 125 20.17 24.06 28.71
CA SER A 125 20.50 23.41 27.45
C SER A 125 19.24 23.35 26.58
N PRO A 126 19.29 23.72 25.28
CA PRO A 126 18.11 23.64 24.45
C PRO A 126 17.75 22.18 24.28
N SER A 127 16.67 21.78 24.94
CA SER A 127 15.89 20.60 24.61
C SER A 127 15.64 20.64 23.10
N ILE A 128 16.13 19.61 22.41
CA ILE A 128 15.95 19.41 20.97
C ILE A 128 14.45 19.19 20.74
N VAL A 129 13.72 20.29 20.61
CA VAL A 129 12.41 20.32 19.96
C VAL A 129 12.69 19.82 18.56
N ARG A 130 12.15 18.65 18.23
CA ARG A 130 12.22 17.96 16.94
C ARG A 130 11.98 18.98 15.82
N GLN A 131 13.06 19.53 15.25
CA GLN A 131 12.98 20.55 14.21
C GLN A 131 12.24 19.94 13.02
N SER A 132 11.17 20.61 12.57
CA SER A 132 10.54 20.30 11.29
C SER A 132 11.60 20.40 10.21
N SER A 133 11.59 19.49 9.23
CA SER A 133 12.56 19.59 8.13
C SER A 133 12.27 20.84 7.31
N VAL A 134 13.32 21.45 6.74
CA VAL A 134 13.22 22.62 5.85
C VAL A 134 12.17 22.40 4.75
N GLU A 135 12.10 21.17 4.24
CA GLU A 135 11.11 20.73 3.26
C GLU A 135 9.67 20.74 3.80
N THR A 136 9.45 20.28 5.04
CA THR A 136 8.13 20.35 5.68
C THR A 136 7.67 21.80 5.87
N ASP A 137 8.59 22.70 6.24
CA ASP A 137 8.27 24.12 6.41
C ASP A 137 7.96 24.77 5.05
N GLN A 138 8.71 24.41 4.00
CA GLN A 138 8.45 24.85 2.63
C GLN A 138 7.06 24.41 2.14
N VAL A 139 6.73 23.12 2.27
CA VAL A 139 5.42 22.59 1.89
C VAL A 139 4.30 23.24 2.69
N SER A 140 4.52 23.56 3.97
CA SER A 140 3.53 24.26 4.80
C SER A 140 3.26 25.68 4.29
N ARG A 141 4.30 26.42 3.87
CA ARG A 141 4.14 27.76 3.28
C ARG A 141 3.39 27.70 1.95
N GLU A 142 3.82 26.82 1.04
CA GLU A 142 3.17 26.62 -0.26
C GLU A 142 1.69 26.25 -0.10
N PHE A 143 1.37 25.38 0.86
CA PHE A 143 0.00 24.97 1.14
C PHE A 143 -0.87 26.14 1.64
N VAL A 144 -0.37 26.94 2.58
CA VAL A 144 -1.10 28.13 3.06
C VAL A 144 -1.30 29.15 1.95
N ASP A 145 -0.28 29.38 1.12
CA ASP A 145 -0.34 30.33 0.02
C ASP A 145 -1.33 29.88 -1.07
N PHE A 146 -1.34 28.60 -1.43
CA PHE A 146 -2.34 28.01 -2.32
C PHE A 146 -3.76 28.22 -1.77
N LEU A 147 -3.98 27.86 -0.49
CA LEU A 147 -5.29 27.95 0.15
C LEU A 147 -5.79 29.39 0.34
N ARG A 148 -4.90 30.39 0.35
CA ARG A 148 -5.28 31.82 0.44
C ARG A 148 -6.20 32.26 -0.69
N THR A 149 -6.08 31.63 -1.85
CA THR A 149 -6.89 31.92 -3.05
C THR A 149 -8.28 31.29 -3.00
N LEU A 150 -8.55 30.40 -2.04
CA LEU A 150 -9.77 29.61 -1.95
C LEU A 150 -10.65 30.07 -0.77
N LYS A 151 -11.94 30.28 -1.03
CA LYS A 151 -12.93 30.61 0.03
C LYS A 151 -12.91 29.64 1.24
N PRO A 152 -12.84 28.31 1.06
CA PRO A 152 -12.78 27.36 2.19
C PRO A 152 -11.35 27.13 2.70
N GLY A 153 -10.34 27.89 2.22
CA GLY A 153 -8.93 27.61 2.47
C GLY A 153 -8.53 27.55 3.94
N ARG A 154 -9.04 28.48 4.77
CA ARG A 154 -8.74 28.47 6.22
C ARG A 154 -9.23 27.21 6.92
N GLU A 155 -10.41 26.73 6.54
CA GLU A 155 -11.01 25.54 7.15
C GLU A 155 -10.30 24.27 6.69
N ILE A 156 -9.93 24.18 5.41
CA ILE A 156 -9.11 23.06 4.87
C ILE A 156 -7.78 22.98 5.60
N HIS A 157 -7.09 24.11 5.77
CA HIS A 157 -5.81 24.15 6.48
C HIS A 157 -5.98 23.71 7.94
N LYS A 158 -7.00 24.22 8.64
CA LYS A 158 -7.29 23.87 10.04
C LYS A 158 -7.55 22.37 10.20
N GLN A 159 -8.38 21.78 9.33
CA GLN A 159 -8.70 20.35 9.36
C GLN A 159 -7.46 19.49 9.04
N SER A 160 -6.69 19.86 8.02
CA SER A 160 -5.47 19.13 7.63
C SER A 160 -4.42 19.18 8.74
N ARG A 161 -4.26 20.33 9.41
CA ARG A 161 -3.35 20.48 10.54
C ARG A 161 -3.80 19.65 11.74
N ALA A 162 -5.07 19.74 12.12
CA ALA A 162 -5.64 18.96 13.22
C ALA A 162 -5.55 17.45 12.96
N PHE A 163 -5.72 17.01 11.71
CA PHE A 163 -5.54 15.63 11.31
C PHE A 163 -4.09 15.17 11.52
N VAL A 164 -3.10 15.91 11.01
CA VAL A 164 -1.67 15.58 11.21
C VAL A 164 -1.30 15.53 12.69
N GLU A 165 -1.79 16.48 13.50
CA GLU A 165 -1.56 16.50 14.94
C GLU A 165 -2.20 15.28 15.65
N SER A 166 -3.41 14.88 15.23
CA SER A 166 -4.09 13.68 15.72
C SER A 166 -3.34 12.40 15.38
N MET A 167 -2.83 12.29 14.15
CA MET A 167 -2.02 11.14 13.70
C MET A 167 -0.72 11.01 14.50
N GLY A 168 -0.09 12.13 14.88
CA GLY A 168 1.10 12.14 15.73
C GLY A 168 0.90 11.53 17.13
N ASN A 169 -0.34 11.49 17.61
CA ASN A 169 -0.72 10.90 18.90
C ASN A 169 -1.10 9.41 18.79
N LYS A 170 -1.33 8.90 17.58
CA LYS A 170 -1.75 7.52 17.30
C LYS A 170 -0.55 6.60 17.00
N LYS A 171 0.45 6.57 17.88
CA LYS A 171 1.68 5.80 17.66
C LYS A 171 1.52 4.30 17.82
N ASP A 172 0.47 3.86 18.52
CA ASP A 172 0.24 2.46 18.85
C ASP A 172 -0.60 1.72 17.80
N LEU A 173 -1.10 2.43 16.78
CA LEU A 173 -1.92 1.84 15.73
C LEU A 173 -1.08 1.10 14.69
N GLY A 174 -1.66 0.04 14.12
CA GLY A 174 -1.10 -0.70 13.01
C GLY A 174 -1.08 0.12 11.72
N ALA A 175 -0.28 -0.32 10.73
CA ALA A 175 -0.19 0.36 9.43
C ALA A 175 -1.55 0.41 8.69
N ASP A 176 -2.37 -0.63 8.83
CA ASP A 176 -3.70 -0.71 8.20
C ASP A 176 -4.68 0.27 8.85
N GLU A 177 -4.70 0.38 10.18
CA GLU A 177 -5.54 1.34 10.91
C GLU A 177 -5.12 2.80 10.61
N LEU A 178 -3.82 3.05 10.46
CA LEU A 178 -3.29 4.36 10.05
C LEU A 178 -3.70 4.67 8.60
N SER A 179 -3.68 3.67 7.73
CA SER A 179 -4.17 3.76 6.35
C SER A 179 -5.65 4.13 6.33
N GLU A 180 -6.50 3.39 7.04
CA GLU A 180 -7.94 3.68 7.17
C GLU A 180 -8.19 5.12 7.66
N CYS A 181 -7.46 5.58 8.68
CA CYS A 181 -7.58 6.96 9.17
C CYS A 181 -7.29 8.01 8.08
N VAL A 182 -6.29 7.76 7.23
CA VAL A 182 -5.93 8.66 6.12
C VAL A 182 -6.98 8.59 5.01
N GLN A 183 -7.44 7.39 4.66
CA GLN A 183 -8.44 7.19 3.62
C GLN A 183 -9.80 7.80 4.01
N ASP A 184 -10.23 7.61 5.26
CA ASP A 184 -11.41 8.27 5.83
C ASP A 184 -11.29 9.79 5.77
N PHE A 185 -10.11 10.33 6.09
CA PHE A 185 -9.87 11.76 5.98
C PHE A 185 -9.98 12.26 4.53
N TYR A 186 -9.41 11.53 3.56
CA TYR A 186 -9.53 11.90 2.15
C TYR A 186 -10.97 11.87 1.67
N GLN A 187 -11.72 10.83 2.01
CA GLN A 187 -13.13 10.71 1.61
C GLN A 187 -13.96 11.85 2.21
N ASN A 188 -13.84 12.09 3.52
CA ASN A 188 -14.55 13.17 4.20
C ASN A 188 -14.20 14.56 3.68
N MET A 189 -12.92 14.81 3.36
CA MET A 189 -12.48 16.07 2.78
C MET A 189 -13.03 16.23 1.36
N SER A 190 -12.93 15.20 0.53
CA SER A 190 -13.42 15.20 -0.85
C SER A 190 -14.93 15.49 -0.92
N ASP A 191 -15.75 14.82 -0.11
CA ASP A 191 -17.21 15.01 -0.08
C ASP A 191 -17.61 16.45 0.31
N ARG A 192 -16.89 17.04 1.26
CA ARG A 192 -17.08 18.44 1.67
C ARG A 192 -16.68 19.41 0.56
N LEU A 193 -15.55 19.17 -0.11
CA LEU A 193 -15.09 19.99 -1.22
C LEU A 193 -16.03 19.89 -2.41
N LEU A 194 -16.56 18.70 -2.71
CA LEU A 194 -17.53 18.49 -3.78
C LEU A 194 -18.81 19.30 -3.53
N THR A 195 -19.30 19.29 -2.29
CA THR A 195 -20.45 20.11 -1.87
C THR A 195 -20.14 21.61 -2.04
N HIS A 196 -18.97 22.06 -1.61
CA HIS A 196 -18.57 23.47 -1.67
C HIS A 196 -18.33 23.96 -3.12
N PHE A 197 -17.73 23.15 -3.97
CA PHE A 197 -17.44 23.46 -5.36
C PHE A 197 -18.57 23.08 -6.32
N LYS A 198 -19.80 22.84 -5.82
CA LYS A 198 -20.99 22.54 -6.61
C LYS A 198 -20.78 21.38 -7.60
N GLY A 199 -20.03 20.34 -7.19
CA GLY A 199 -19.77 19.17 -8.02
C GLY A 199 -18.61 19.25 -9.01
N SER A 200 -17.79 20.32 -8.98
CA SER A 200 -16.64 20.46 -9.89
C SER A 200 -15.48 19.52 -9.50
N SER A 201 -15.36 18.36 -10.16
CA SER A 201 -14.31 17.36 -9.88
C SER A 201 -12.89 17.91 -10.03
N GLU A 202 -12.62 18.65 -11.10
CA GLU A 202 -11.27 19.21 -11.38
C GLU A 202 -10.76 20.11 -10.23
N LYS A 203 -11.64 20.95 -9.67
CA LYS A 203 -11.27 21.81 -8.54
C LYS A 203 -11.04 21.01 -7.27
N VAL A 204 -11.83 19.96 -7.04
CA VAL A 204 -11.67 19.07 -5.89
C VAL A 204 -10.33 18.34 -5.99
N GLU A 205 -10.02 17.73 -7.14
CA GLU A 205 -8.76 17.03 -7.39
C GLU A 205 -7.55 17.93 -7.15
N ARG A 206 -7.55 19.15 -7.70
CA ARG A 206 -6.46 20.12 -7.49
C ARG A 206 -6.23 20.48 -6.02
N VAL A 207 -7.30 20.57 -5.22
CA VAL A 207 -7.19 20.83 -3.78
C VAL A 207 -6.74 19.59 -3.03
N MET A 208 -7.30 18.43 -3.36
CA MET A 208 -6.94 17.14 -2.74
C MET A 208 -5.47 16.78 -2.99
N ASP A 209 -4.94 17.13 -4.15
CA ASP A 209 -3.51 16.98 -4.46
C ASP A 209 -2.61 17.80 -3.51
N GLN A 210 -3.01 19.03 -3.19
CA GLN A 210 -2.28 19.87 -2.23
C GLN A 210 -2.45 19.37 -0.80
N VAL A 211 -3.62 18.82 -0.47
CA VAL A 211 -3.89 18.18 0.82
C VAL A 211 -3.02 16.93 1.00
N GLU A 212 -2.96 16.03 0.01
CA GLU A 212 -2.08 14.86 0.02
C GLU A 212 -0.61 15.30 0.18
N LYS A 213 -0.14 16.26 -0.64
CA LYS A 213 1.22 16.81 -0.54
C LYS A 213 1.54 17.28 0.89
N TYR A 214 0.65 18.06 1.49
CA TYR A 214 0.84 18.60 2.83
C TYR A 214 0.88 17.51 3.92
N ILE A 215 -0.11 16.60 3.92
CA ILE A 215 -0.24 15.58 4.96
C ILE A 215 0.88 14.55 4.83
N MET A 216 1.10 14.01 3.62
CA MET A 216 2.06 12.93 3.41
C MET A 216 3.49 13.38 3.63
N THR A 217 3.85 14.62 3.30
CA THR A 217 5.19 15.17 3.63
C THR A 217 5.45 15.14 5.15
N ARG A 218 4.43 15.39 5.97
CA ARG A 218 4.54 15.44 7.44
C ARG A 218 4.46 14.05 8.08
N LEU A 219 3.65 13.16 7.52
CA LEU A 219 3.46 11.81 8.03
C LEU A 219 4.51 10.81 7.52
N TYR A 220 5.24 11.13 6.44
CA TYR A 220 6.18 10.20 5.79
C TYR A 220 7.11 9.48 6.77
N LYS A 221 7.73 10.23 7.70
CA LYS A 221 8.66 9.66 8.70
C LYS A 221 8.01 8.67 9.69
N SER A 222 6.69 8.72 9.87
CA SER A 222 5.97 7.82 10.77
C SER A 222 5.28 6.67 10.04
N VAL A 223 4.97 6.82 8.75
CA VAL A 223 4.15 5.84 8.02
C VAL A 223 4.86 5.11 6.88
N PHE A 224 6.05 5.56 6.47
CA PHE A 224 6.86 4.87 5.45
C PHE A 224 7.77 3.84 6.11
N CYS A 225 7.68 2.57 5.68
CA CYS A 225 8.42 1.44 6.26
C CYS A 225 8.38 1.43 7.79
N PRO A 226 7.18 1.35 8.41
CA PRO A 226 7.05 1.34 9.85
C PRO A 226 7.64 0.04 10.44
N GLU A 227 8.32 0.15 11.59
CA GLU A 227 8.95 -1.00 12.28
C GLU A 227 7.94 -2.08 12.72
N THR A 228 6.65 -1.76 12.71
CA THR A 228 5.55 -2.67 13.05
C THR A 228 5.12 -3.60 11.91
N THR A 229 5.62 -3.39 10.68
CA THR A 229 5.29 -4.22 9.51
C THR A 229 6.47 -5.07 9.07
N ASP A 230 6.25 -5.97 8.11
CA ASP A 230 7.29 -6.77 7.47
C ASP A 230 7.87 -6.11 6.21
N ASP A 231 7.62 -4.81 6.00
CA ASP A 231 8.01 -4.09 4.78
C ASP A 231 9.53 -4.12 4.56
N GLU A 232 10.35 -3.86 5.60
CA GLU A 232 11.81 -3.93 5.51
C GLU A 232 12.30 -5.34 5.16
N LYS A 233 11.69 -6.37 5.76
CA LYS A 233 12.03 -7.77 5.47
C LYS A 233 11.72 -8.13 4.01
N LYS A 234 10.58 -7.66 3.49
CA LYS A 234 10.18 -7.83 2.09
C LYS A 234 11.07 -7.05 1.13
N ASP A 235 11.51 -5.86 1.51
CA ASP A 235 12.48 -5.05 0.76
C ASP A 235 13.81 -5.80 0.62
N LEU A 236 14.37 -6.28 1.74
CA LEU A 236 15.60 -7.06 1.73
C LEU A 236 15.45 -8.33 0.89
N SER A 237 14.37 -9.09 1.07
CA SER A 237 14.10 -10.30 0.29
C SER A 237 14.03 -10.02 -1.21
N THR A 238 13.29 -8.98 -1.60
CA THR A 238 13.13 -8.57 -3.01
C THR A 238 14.46 -8.09 -3.59
N GLN A 239 15.22 -7.28 -2.86
CA GLN A 239 16.52 -6.79 -3.30
C GLN A 239 17.52 -7.94 -3.53
N HIS A 240 17.57 -8.92 -2.62
CA HIS A 240 18.42 -10.10 -2.79
C HIS A 240 17.97 -10.95 -3.97
N ARG A 241 16.65 -11.09 -4.17
CA ARG A 241 16.10 -11.82 -5.31
C ARG A 241 16.47 -11.17 -6.64
N ILE A 242 16.33 -9.86 -6.78
CA ILE A 242 16.73 -9.13 -7.98
C ILE A 242 18.24 -9.26 -8.22
N ARG A 243 19.06 -9.09 -7.18
CA ARG A 243 20.52 -9.24 -7.27
C ARG A 243 20.94 -10.65 -7.74
N ALA A 244 20.22 -11.69 -7.31
CA ALA A 244 20.46 -13.06 -7.76
C ALA A 244 20.09 -13.31 -9.23
N LEU A 245 19.32 -12.42 -9.85
CA LEU A 245 18.87 -12.48 -11.24
C LEU A 245 19.68 -11.57 -12.18
N HIS A 246 20.86 -11.09 -11.76
CA HIS A 246 21.72 -10.21 -12.57
C HIS A 246 22.14 -10.80 -13.94
N TRP A 247 22.04 -12.12 -14.09
CA TRP A 247 22.40 -12.86 -15.31
C TRP A 247 21.29 -12.90 -16.37
N VAL A 248 20.07 -12.43 -16.05
CA VAL A 248 18.93 -12.40 -16.98
C VAL A 248 19.20 -11.39 -18.10
N THR A 249 18.98 -11.80 -19.35
CA THR A 249 19.19 -10.96 -20.54
C THR A 249 17.87 -10.53 -21.19
N ILE A 250 17.95 -9.50 -22.05
CA ILE A 250 16.83 -8.98 -22.86
C ILE A 250 16.17 -10.12 -23.68
N GLN A 251 16.97 -11.02 -24.25
CA GLN A 251 16.49 -12.12 -25.09
C GLN A 251 15.70 -13.17 -24.30
N MET A 252 16.07 -13.42 -23.03
CA MET A 252 15.36 -14.38 -22.17
C MET A 252 13.94 -13.92 -21.83
N LEU A 253 13.74 -12.61 -21.75
CA LEU A 253 12.45 -11.99 -21.46
C LEU A 253 11.69 -11.60 -22.74
N CYS A 254 12.25 -11.87 -23.92
CA CYS A 254 11.69 -11.44 -25.21
C CYS A 254 11.41 -9.93 -25.26
N VAL A 255 12.28 -9.12 -24.65
CA VAL A 255 12.10 -7.67 -24.57
C VAL A 255 12.33 -7.04 -25.95
N PRO A 256 11.36 -6.28 -26.48
CA PRO A 256 11.45 -5.69 -27.82
C PRO A 256 12.20 -4.35 -27.81
N VAL A 257 13.38 -4.34 -27.18
CA VAL A 257 14.27 -3.18 -27.10
C VAL A 257 15.65 -3.58 -27.61
N ASP A 258 16.21 -2.72 -28.45
CA ASP A 258 17.56 -2.83 -28.98
C ASP A 258 18.42 -1.72 -28.38
N GLU A 259 19.24 -2.09 -27.39
CA GLU A 259 20.15 -1.17 -26.70
C GLU A 259 21.38 -0.78 -27.54
N GLU A 260 21.59 -1.38 -28.72
CA GLU A 260 22.63 -0.90 -29.65
C GLU A 260 22.24 0.43 -30.30
N ILE A 261 20.94 0.77 -30.29
CA ILE A 261 20.43 2.06 -30.76
C ILE A 261 20.63 3.10 -29.63
N PRO A 262 21.44 4.16 -29.82
CA PRO A 262 21.76 5.11 -28.75
C PRO A 262 20.54 5.79 -28.11
N GLU A 263 19.51 6.09 -28.92
CA GLU A 263 18.26 6.71 -28.43
C GLU A 263 17.42 5.76 -27.57
N ALA A 264 17.40 4.47 -27.90
CA ALA A 264 16.73 3.46 -27.09
C ALA A 264 17.50 3.20 -25.78
N ALA A 265 18.83 3.10 -25.86
CA ALA A 265 19.70 2.96 -24.70
C ALA A 265 19.56 4.14 -23.71
N ASP A 266 19.52 5.39 -24.20
CA ASP A 266 19.29 6.57 -23.37
C ASP A 266 17.91 6.53 -22.69
N SER A 267 16.88 6.09 -23.40
CA SER A 267 15.53 5.90 -22.82
C SER A 267 15.52 4.82 -21.73
N VAL A 268 16.25 3.72 -21.91
CA VAL A 268 16.42 2.67 -20.88
C VAL A 268 17.10 3.24 -19.63
N VAL A 269 18.17 4.03 -19.79
CA VAL A 269 18.86 4.67 -18.66
C VAL A 269 17.96 5.66 -17.93
N LYS A 270 17.14 6.44 -18.64
CA LYS A 270 16.16 7.34 -18.04
C LYS A 270 15.08 6.58 -17.27
N ALA A 271 14.56 5.49 -17.83
CA ALA A 271 13.59 4.62 -17.14
C ALA A 271 14.16 4.04 -15.82
N ILE A 272 15.41 3.56 -15.87
CA ILE A 272 16.13 3.08 -14.68
C ILE A 272 16.28 4.21 -13.64
N THR A 273 16.61 5.42 -14.09
CA THR A 273 16.78 6.58 -13.21
C THR A 273 15.48 6.93 -12.50
N ASP A 274 14.38 7.00 -13.24
CA ASP A 274 13.07 7.36 -12.70
C ASP A 274 12.57 6.36 -11.65
N ILE A 275 12.71 5.04 -11.91
CA ILE A 275 12.26 4.03 -10.96
C ILE A 275 13.11 4.01 -9.68
N ILE A 276 14.40 4.37 -9.78
CA ILE A 276 15.28 4.55 -8.61
C ILE A 276 14.87 5.83 -7.84
N GLU A 277 14.58 6.91 -8.56
CA GLU A 277 14.23 8.21 -7.96
C GLU A 277 12.91 8.17 -7.19
N MET A 278 12.01 7.22 -7.48
CA MET A 278 10.76 6.98 -6.73
C MET A 278 10.98 6.99 -5.22
N ASP A 279 12.04 6.35 -4.73
CA ASP A 279 12.30 6.23 -3.30
C ASP A 279 12.67 7.57 -2.62
N SER A 280 13.19 8.53 -3.39
CA SER A 280 13.52 9.87 -2.91
C SER A 280 12.28 10.76 -2.67
N LYS A 281 11.15 10.41 -3.27
CA LYS A 281 9.90 11.18 -3.14
C LYS A 281 9.19 10.84 -1.83
N ARG A 282 8.53 11.82 -1.22
CA ARG A 282 7.74 11.59 0.01
C ARG A 282 6.25 11.47 -0.25
N VAL A 283 5.75 12.12 -1.29
CA VAL A 283 4.31 12.17 -1.59
C VAL A 283 3.95 10.98 -2.50
N PRO A 284 2.88 10.21 -2.23
CA PRO A 284 2.45 9.11 -3.08
C PRO A 284 2.26 9.51 -4.55
N ARG A 285 1.64 10.67 -4.82
CA ARG A 285 1.55 11.22 -6.18
C ARG A 285 2.90 11.37 -6.87
N ASP A 286 3.91 11.90 -6.18
CA ASP A 286 5.23 12.12 -6.79
C ASP A 286 5.94 10.78 -7.05
N LYS A 287 5.69 9.76 -6.21
CA LYS A 287 6.16 8.39 -6.48
C LYS A 287 5.49 7.78 -7.71
N LEU A 288 4.17 7.94 -7.85
CA LEU A 288 3.44 7.54 -9.05
C LEU A 288 3.95 8.27 -10.30
N ALA A 289 4.28 9.56 -10.20
CA ALA A 289 4.86 10.31 -11.31
C ALA A 289 6.19 9.71 -11.80
N CYS A 290 7.04 9.21 -10.89
CA CYS A 290 8.26 8.47 -11.24
C CYS A 290 7.94 7.16 -11.99
N ILE A 291 6.93 6.40 -11.54
CA ILE A 291 6.50 5.16 -12.20
C ILE A 291 5.95 5.45 -13.61
N THR A 292 5.13 6.50 -13.74
CA THR A 292 4.58 6.96 -15.01
C THR A 292 5.68 7.46 -15.95
N SER A 293 6.65 8.21 -15.46
CA SER A 293 7.80 8.69 -16.26
C SER A 293 8.68 7.53 -16.74
N CYS A 294 9.00 6.59 -15.85
CA CYS A 294 9.70 5.34 -16.19
C CYS A 294 8.97 4.60 -17.31
N SER A 295 7.65 4.45 -17.20
CA SER A 295 6.83 3.76 -18.19
C SER A 295 6.82 4.49 -19.54
N LYS A 296 6.74 5.82 -19.55
CA LYS A 296 6.84 6.63 -20.78
C LYS A 296 8.19 6.46 -21.48
N HIS A 297 9.28 6.36 -20.74
CA HIS A 297 10.60 6.06 -21.30
C HIS A 297 10.68 4.62 -21.86
N ILE A 298 10.04 3.65 -21.21
CA ILE A 298 9.89 2.29 -21.75
C ILE A 298 9.15 2.32 -23.10
N PHE A 299 7.99 2.98 -23.17
CA PHE A 299 7.23 3.10 -24.42
C PHE A 299 8.04 3.79 -25.53
N HIS A 300 8.79 4.83 -25.17
CA HIS A 300 9.66 5.50 -26.12
C HIS A 300 10.75 4.57 -26.66
N SER A 301 11.41 3.81 -25.78
CA SER A 301 12.46 2.85 -26.15
C SER A 301 11.94 1.79 -27.11
N ILE A 302 10.78 1.18 -26.79
CA ILE A 302 10.17 0.15 -27.64
C ILE A 302 9.78 0.74 -29.00
N ARG A 303 9.20 1.95 -29.02
CA ARG A 303 8.80 2.63 -30.26
C ARG A 303 10.00 2.91 -31.16
N VAL A 304 11.14 3.31 -30.60
CA VAL A 304 12.38 3.56 -31.36
C VAL A 304 12.91 2.26 -31.98
N THR A 305 12.90 1.16 -31.22
CA THR A 305 13.35 -0.14 -31.70
C THR A 305 12.42 -0.76 -32.74
N LYS A 306 11.13 -0.94 -32.42
CA LYS A 306 10.18 -1.64 -33.30
C LYS A 306 9.60 -0.76 -34.42
N LYS A 307 9.65 0.57 -34.28
CA LYS A 307 8.99 1.55 -35.17
C LYS A 307 7.47 1.42 -35.26
N GLU A 308 6.86 0.79 -34.26
CA GLU A 308 5.41 0.65 -34.10
C GLU A 308 5.01 1.00 -32.65
N PRO A 309 3.72 1.32 -32.39
CA PRO A 309 3.23 1.48 -31.03
C PRO A 309 3.39 0.19 -30.22
N ALA A 310 3.91 0.30 -28.99
CA ALA A 310 4.09 -0.86 -28.13
C ALA A 310 2.74 -1.38 -27.60
N SER A 311 2.60 -2.70 -27.55
CA SER A 311 1.49 -3.39 -26.91
C SER A 311 1.75 -3.63 -25.41
N ALA A 312 0.74 -4.12 -24.68
CA ALA A 312 0.93 -4.54 -23.29
C ALA A 312 1.91 -5.72 -23.16
N ASP A 313 1.92 -6.62 -24.14
CA ASP A 313 2.83 -7.77 -24.20
C ASP A 313 4.29 -7.34 -24.45
N ASP A 314 4.49 -6.18 -25.08
CA ASP A 314 5.81 -5.55 -25.23
C ASP A 314 6.24 -4.82 -23.94
N PHE A 315 5.28 -4.22 -23.23
CA PHE A 315 5.53 -3.36 -22.08
C PHE A 315 6.00 -4.12 -20.84
N LEU A 316 5.24 -5.14 -20.40
CA LEU A 316 5.49 -5.82 -19.12
C LEU A 316 6.88 -6.49 -19.07
N PRO A 317 7.35 -7.23 -20.09
CA PRO A 317 8.69 -7.79 -20.07
C PRO A 317 9.78 -6.71 -19.99
N THR A 318 9.55 -5.57 -20.66
CA THR A 318 10.47 -4.43 -20.61
C THR A 318 10.51 -3.80 -19.22
N LEU A 319 9.36 -3.63 -18.57
CA LEU A 319 9.30 -3.16 -17.19
C LEU A 319 10.01 -4.11 -16.21
N ILE A 320 9.79 -5.43 -16.34
CA ILE A 320 10.50 -6.44 -15.55
C ILE A 320 12.02 -6.30 -15.75
N TYR A 321 12.45 -6.15 -16.99
CA TYR A 321 13.87 -5.95 -17.32
C TYR A 321 14.44 -4.68 -16.67
N ILE A 322 13.73 -3.55 -16.76
CA ILE A 322 14.14 -2.29 -16.12
C ILE A 322 14.25 -2.46 -14.61
N VAL A 323 13.28 -3.10 -13.95
CA VAL A 323 13.32 -3.35 -12.50
C VAL A 323 14.49 -4.27 -12.12
N LEU A 324 14.77 -5.30 -12.93
CA LEU A 324 15.90 -6.19 -12.70
C LEU A 324 17.25 -5.45 -12.81
N LYS A 325 17.38 -4.55 -13.79
CA LYS A 325 18.59 -3.73 -13.97
C LYS A 325 18.75 -2.66 -12.91
N ALA A 326 17.66 -2.00 -12.54
CA ALA A 326 17.65 -0.91 -11.58
C ALA A 326 17.84 -1.38 -10.14
N ASN A 327 17.24 -2.53 -9.79
CA ASN A 327 17.08 -3.00 -8.41
C ASN A 327 16.64 -1.86 -7.45
N PRO A 328 15.43 -1.30 -7.64
CA PRO A 328 15.01 -0.07 -6.97
C PRO A 328 15.08 -0.19 -5.44
N PRO A 329 15.59 0.84 -4.74
CA PRO A 329 15.69 0.82 -3.29
C PRO A 329 14.29 0.77 -2.65
N ARG A 330 14.15 -0.07 -1.63
CA ARG A 330 12.93 -0.19 -0.80
C ARG A 330 11.65 -0.39 -1.64
N LEU A 331 11.73 -1.20 -2.69
CA LEU A 331 10.65 -1.39 -3.66
C LEU A 331 9.32 -1.81 -3.01
N GLN A 332 9.34 -2.75 -2.07
CA GLN A 332 8.13 -3.24 -1.39
C GLN A 332 7.55 -2.17 -0.48
N SER A 333 8.38 -1.46 0.30
CA SER A 333 7.92 -0.32 1.09
C SER A 333 7.28 0.77 0.23
N ASN A 334 7.84 1.06 -0.96
CA ASN A 334 7.28 2.04 -1.88
C ASN A 334 5.90 1.61 -2.41
N ILE A 335 5.77 0.35 -2.86
CA ILE A 335 4.48 -0.20 -3.33
C ILE A 335 3.45 -0.12 -2.21
N GLN A 336 3.77 -0.65 -1.02
CA GLN A 336 2.86 -0.64 0.12
C GLN A 336 2.48 0.78 0.57
N TYR A 337 3.43 1.72 0.56
CA TYR A 337 3.17 3.11 0.89
C TYR A 337 2.18 3.78 -0.08
N ILE A 338 2.33 3.53 -1.39
CA ILE A 338 1.38 4.02 -2.39
C ILE A 338 0.02 3.38 -2.19
N THR A 339 -0.05 2.05 -2.01
CA THR A 339 -1.30 1.32 -1.78
C THR A 339 -2.06 1.82 -0.55
N ARG A 340 -1.34 2.09 0.55
CA ARG A 340 -1.95 2.53 1.83
C ARG A 340 -2.37 4.01 1.81
N PHE A 341 -1.57 4.90 1.23
CA PHE A 341 -1.71 6.33 1.48
C PHE A 341 -1.96 7.23 0.26
N CYS A 342 -1.96 6.68 -0.96
CA CYS A 342 -2.38 7.44 -2.12
C CYS A 342 -3.89 7.67 -2.12
N ASN A 343 -4.33 8.80 -2.66
CA ASN A 343 -5.74 9.03 -2.94
C ASN A 343 -6.29 7.95 -3.91
N PRO A 344 -7.31 7.14 -3.51
CA PRO A 344 -7.80 6.02 -4.29
C PRO A 344 -8.30 6.39 -5.68
N SER A 345 -8.83 7.61 -5.86
CA SER A 345 -9.32 8.06 -7.18
C SER A 345 -8.22 8.00 -8.26
N ARG A 346 -6.96 8.18 -7.87
CA ARG A 346 -5.78 8.15 -8.75
C ARG A 346 -5.33 6.73 -9.09
N LEU A 347 -5.51 5.78 -8.18
CA LEU A 347 -5.16 4.37 -8.42
C LEU A 347 -6.24 3.65 -9.23
N MET A 348 -7.50 4.03 -9.06
CA MET A 348 -8.65 3.39 -9.71
C MET A 348 -8.92 3.92 -11.12
N SER A 349 -8.23 4.97 -11.56
CA SER A 349 -8.45 5.58 -12.88
C SER A 349 -7.18 6.24 -13.44
N GLY A 350 -7.06 6.24 -14.77
CA GLY A 350 -5.97 6.93 -15.48
C GLY A 350 -4.71 6.09 -15.70
N GLU A 351 -3.69 6.74 -16.25
CA GLU A 351 -2.42 6.10 -16.61
C GLU A 351 -1.60 5.68 -15.37
N ASP A 352 -1.63 6.48 -14.29
CA ASP A 352 -0.90 6.22 -13.05
C ASP A 352 -1.29 4.85 -12.44
N GLY A 353 -2.60 4.56 -12.37
CA GLY A 353 -3.12 3.29 -11.85
C GLY A 353 -2.73 2.09 -12.74
N TYR A 354 -2.74 2.26 -14.06
CA TYR A 354 -2.32 1.22 -15.00
C TYR A 354 -0.83 0.88 -14.82
N TYR A 355 0.05 1.88 -14.78
CA TYR A 355 1.48 1.64 -14.60
C TYR A 355 1.81 1.09 -13.22
N PHE A 356 1.15 1.58 -12.17
CA PHE A 356 1.31 1.03 -10.82
C PHE A 356 0.86 -0.43 -10.72
N THR A 357 -0.21 -0.83 -11.44
CA THR A 357 -0.68 -2.21 -11.44
C THR A 357 0.29 -3.17 -12.16
N ASN A 358 1.03 -2.66 -13.15
CA ASN A 358 2.02 -3.47 -13.88
C ASN A 358 3.36 -3.60 -13.12
N LEU A 359 3.69 -2.64 -12.26
CA LEU A 359 4.87 -2.67 -11.38
C LEU A 359 4.65 -3.65 -10.21
#